data_AF-A0A7J2IW49-F1
#
_entry.id   AF-A0A7J2IW49-F1
#
_cell.length_a   1.000
_cell.length_b   1.000
_cell.length_c   1.000
_cell.angle_alpha   90.00
_cell.angle_beta   90.00
_cell.angle_gamma   90.00
#
_symmetry.space_group_name_H-M   'P 1'
#
loop_
_entity.id
_entity.type
_entity.pdbx_description
1 polymer ?
#
loop_
_entity_poly.entity_id
_entity_poly.type
_entity_poly.pdbx_seq_one_letter_code
_entity_poly.pdbx_strand_id
1 'polypeptide(L)'
;MPDLKGIIIAGPGPTKYDFAERDYLDYRLKQKIIAILDTAYTEEFGVREVVEKAPEVMAKVRYIEEKRLMQKFLYHIGHDTGLAVYGEREVRRCLKMGAVDVLLLSEGLDLVRVVIKCSNCGYEEAKLLKDHEVAKLEGSLPYRPCPKCGQTTLRVESQEELVEDLARLAEEMGTRVEVISLATEEGQMLKETFGGVAGILRFVPS
;
A
#
# COMPACT_ATOMS: atom_id res chain seq x y z
N MET A 1 6.33 26.54 4.21
CA MET A 1 6.18 25.72 2.97
C MET A 1 5.70 24.33 3.34
N PRO A 2 4.37 24.14 3.43
CA PRO A 2 3.77 22.84 3.75
C PRO A 2 3.97 21.80 2.64
N ASP A 3 4.04 22.23 1.36
CA ASP A 3 4.04 21.29 0.22
C ASP A 3 5.42 20.75 -0.21
N LEU A 4 6.51 21.28 0.38
CA LEU A 4 7.87 20.81 0.06
C LEU A 4 8.16 19.48 0.77
N LYS A 5 8.14 18.37 0.03
CA LYS A 5 8.41 17.02 0.55
C LYS A 5 9.90 16.70 0.74
N GLY A 6 10.77 17.26 -0.09
CA GLY A 6 12.21 17.02 -0.01
C GLY A 6 13.02 17.96 -0.88
N ILE A 7 14.33 18.01 -0.64
CA ILE A 7 15.31 18.82 -1.36
C ILE A 7 16.43 17.91 -1.85
N ILE A 8 16.77 17.98 -3.12
CA ILE A 8 17.97 17.37 -3.68
C ILE A 8 18.99 18.48 -3.91
N ILE A 9 20.18 18.33 -3.34
CA ILE A 9 21.31 19.22 -3.60
C ILE A 9 22.18 18.57 -4.66
N ALA A 10 22.59 19.32 -5.68
CA ALA A 10 23.37 18.77 -6.78
C ALA A 10 24.49 19.70 -7.22
N GLY A 11 25.61 19.13 -7.64
CA GLY A 11 26.73 19.88 -8.18
C GLY A 11 27.99 19.04 -8.41
N PRO A 12 28.93 19.54 -9.24
CA PRO A 12 30.20 18.89 -9.45
C PRO A 12 31.12 19.06 -8.23
N GLY A 13 31.92 18.04 -7.96
CA GLY A 13 32.98 18.11 -6.94
C GLY A 13 32.47 18.28 -5.50
N PRO A 14 33.34 18.67 -4.57
CA PRO A 14 33.03 18.59 -3.14
C PRO A 14 32.13 19.72 -2.62
N THR A 15 32.01 20.84 -3.34
CA THR A 15 31.34 22.08 -2.87
C THR A 15 29.90 21.88 -2.40
N LYS A 16 29.18 20.92 -2.98
CA LYS A 16 27.81 20.58 -2.57
C LYS A 16 27.71 20.01 -1.16
N TYR A 17 28.72 19.26 -0.71
CA TYR A 17 28.77 18.70 0.64
C TYR A 17 29.02 19.82 1.65
N ASP A 18 29.98 20.71 1.36
CA ASP A 18 30.24 21.91 2.17
C ASP A 18 28.99 22.80 2.29
N PHE A 19 28.25 22.98 1.19
CA PHE A 19 27.01 23.74 1.18
C PHE A 19 25.91 23.11 2.05
N ALA A 20 25.77 21.78 1.99
CA ALA A 20 24.76 21.04 2.77
C ALA A 20 25.05 21.06 4.28
N GLU A 21 26.32 20.95 4.67
CA GLU A 21 26.74 20.87 6.07
C GLU A 21 26.74 22.25 6.75
N ARG A 22 27.16 23.30 6.06
CA ARG A 22 27.28 24.66 6.61
C ARG A 22 25.93 25.34 6.80
N ASP A 23 25.87 26.36 7.67
CA ASP A 23 24.62 27.08 8.03
C ASP A 23 24.15 28.10 6.97
N TYR A 24 24.25 27.75 5.69
CA TYR A 24 23.69 28.55 4.60
C TYR A 24 22.18 28.33 4.41
N LEU A 25 21.68 27.15 4.80
CA LEU A 25 20.27 26.78 4.72
C LEU A 25 19.59 26.89 6.09
N ASP A 26 18.36 27.45 6.10
CA ASP A 26 17.46 27.39 7.26
C ASP A 26 17.34 25.93 7.74
N TYR A 27 17.41 25.73 9.06
CA TYR A 27 17.41 24.38 9.66
C TYR A 27 16.21 23.52 9.22
N ARG A 28 15.06 24.13 8.94
CA ARG A 28 13.85 23.42 8.46
C ARG A 28 14.01 22.92 7.02
N LEU A 29 14.83 23.60 6.21
CA LEU A 29 15.16 23.14 4.86
C LEU A 29 16.25 22.08 4.91
N LYS A 30 17.24 22.22 5.80
CA LYS A 30 18.27 21.18 6.00
C LYS A 30 17.65 19.83 6.36
N GLN A 31 16.65 19.82 7.24
CA GLN A 31 15.92 18.60 7.62
C GLN A 31 15.14 17.95 6.46
N LYS A 32 14.94 18.67 5.35
CA LYS A 32 14.26 18.19 4.15
C LYS A 32 15.23 17.73 3.06
N ILE A 33 16.54 17.77 3.27
CA ILE A 33 17.51 17.26 2.28
C ILE A 33 17.37 15.73 2.20
N ILE A 34 16.98 15.22 1.03
CA ILE A 34 16.77 13.78 0.80
C ILE A 34 17.92 13.13 0.03
N ALA A 35 18.71 13.91 -0.71
CA ALA A 35 19.92 13.43 -1.36
C ALA A 35 20.86 14.57 -1.75
N ILE A 36 22.13 14.19 -1.90
CA ILE A 36 23.18 15.01 -2.48
C ILE A 36 23.71 14.25 -3.71
N LEU A 37 23.63 14.83 -4.90
CA LEU A 37 23.98 14.19 -6.16
C LEU A 37 25.16 14.86 -6.85
N ASP A 38 26.07 14.06 -7.37
CA ASP A 38 27.10 14.50 -8.31
C ASP A 38 26.48 14.75 -9.69
N THR A 39 26.81 15.91 -10.27
CA THR A 39 26.48 16.28 -11.65
C THR A 39 27.74 16.65 -12.41
N ALA A 40 27.73 16.44 -13.73
CA ALA A 40 28.82 16.85 -14.61
C ALA A 40 28.80 18.36 -14.91
N TYR A 41 27.62 18.99 -14.80
CA TYR A 41 27.40 20.40 -15.12
C TYR A 41 26.58 21.10 -14.03
N THR A 42 26.69 22.43 -13.94
CA THR A 42 25.97 23.26 -12.95
C THR A 42 24.78 24.02 -13.54
N GLU A 43 24.62 24.01 -14.86
CA GLU A 43 23.59 24.77 -15.57
C GLU A 43 22.37 23.86 -15.89
N GLU A 44 21.57 24.20 -16.90
CA GLU A 44 20.36 23.43 -17.27
C GLU A 44 20.62 21.94 -17.48
N PHE A 45 21.80 21.59 -18.02
CA PHE A 45 22.22 20.20 -18.19
C PHE A 45 22.40 19.46 -16.86
N GLY A 46 22.91 20.14 -15.82
CA GLY A 46 23.01 19.58 -14.48
C GLY A 46 21.63 19.32 -13.86
N VAL A 47 20.68 20.23 -14.09
CA VAL A 47 19.29 20.04 -13.64
C VAL A 47 18.66 18.83 -14.33
N ARG A 48 18.86 18.65 -15.64
CA ARG A 48 18.37 17.46 -16.36
C ARG A 48 18.94 16.16 -15.81
N GLU A 49 20.24 16.13 -15.55
CA GLU A 49 20.92 14.97 -14.95
C GLU A 49 20.33 14.63 -13.56
N VAL A 50 20.02 15.63 -12.74
CA VAL A 50 19.35 15.44 -11.45
C VAL A 50 17.96 14.86 -11.64
N VAL A 51 17.18 15.39 -12.59
CA VAL A 51 15.84 14.88 -12.90
C VAL A 51 15.89 13.43 -13.36
N GLU A 52 16.91 13.05 -14.14
CA GLU A 52 17.12 11.66 -14.56
C GLU A 52 17.46 10.73 -13.38
N LYS A 53 18.25 11.21 -12.40
CA LYS A 53 18.64 10.43 -11.20
C LYS A 53 17.61 10.47 -10.07
N ALA A 54 16.72 11.46 -10.05
CA ALA A 54 15.76 11.67 -8.97
C ALA A 54 14.84 10.46 -8.70
N PRO A 55 14.32 9.73 -9.69
CA PRO A 55 13.47 8.56 -9.45
C PRO A 55 14.12 7.51 -8.54
N GLU A 56 15.42 7.23 -8.71
CA GLU A 56 16.14 6.26 -7.89
C GLU A 56 16.25 6.72 -6.42
N VAL A 57 16.56 8.00 -6.22
CA VAL A 57 16.58 8.61 -4.89
C VAL A 57 15.21 8.54 -4.24
N MET A 58 14.17 8.95 -4.96
CA MET A 58 12.80 8.96 -4.44
C MET A 58 12.32 7.56 -4.08
N ALA A 59 12.66 6.54 -4.87
CA ALA A 59 12.38 5.15 -4.54
C ALA A 59 13.04 4.73 -3.22
N LYS A 60 14.31 5.08 -3.00
CA LYS A 60 15.02 4.80 -1.73
C LYS A 60 14.36 5.48 -0.54
N VAL A 61 13.94 6.75 -0.68
CA VAL A 61 13.20 7.46 0.37
C VAL A 61 11.91 6.74 0.70
N ARG A 62 11.15 6.34 -0.32
CA ARG A 62 9.90 5.60 -0.16
C ARG A 62 10.11 4.26 0.54
N TYR A 63 11.16 3.50 0.21
CA TYR A 63 11.50 2.25 0.91
C TYR A 63 11.80 2.47 2.40
N ILE A 64 12.42 3.59 2.78
CA ILE A 64 12.65 3.94 4.18
C ILE A 64 11.31 4.21 4.91
N GLU A 65 10.37 4.89 4.26
CA GLU A 65 9.03 5.15 4.80
C GLU A 65 8.23 3.85 4.97
N GLU A 66 8.21 3.00 3.95
CA GLU A 66 7.59 1.67 3.95
C GLU A 66 8.15 0.80 5.09
N LYS A 67 9.48 0.76 5.23
CA LYS A 67 10.17 0.04 6.32
C LYS A 67 9.75 0.54 7.70
N ARG A 68 9.65 1.86 7.91
CA ARG A 68 9.22 2.43 9.19
C ARG A 68 7.78 2.04 9.54
N LEU A 69 6.88 2.03 8.56
CA LEU A 69 5.49 1.62 8.75
C LEU A 69 5.41 0.14 9.12
N MET A 70 6.14 -0.72 8.40
CA MET A 70 6.19 -2.15 8.72
C MET A 70 6.80 -2.42 10.10
N GLN A 71 7.85 -1.69 10.49
CA GLN A 71 8.41 -1.79 11.84
C GLN A 71 7.41 -1.39 12.92
N LYS A 72 6.62 -0.33 12.69
CA LYS A 72 5.54 0.07 13.61
C LYS A 72 4.47 -1.01 13.72
N PHE A 73 4.07 -1.62 12.61
CA PHE A 73 3.15 -2.75 12.61
C PHE A 73 3.71 -3.96 13.38
N LEU A 74 4.95 -4.36 13.10
CA LEU A 74 5.62 -5.47 13.78
C LEU A 74 5.80 -5.22 15.28
N TYR A 75 6.06 -3.97 15.68
CA TYR A 75 6.10 -3.58 17.09
C TYR A 75 4.80 -3.93 17.80
N HIS A 76 3.65 -3.61 17.18
CA HIS A 76 2.33 -3.87 17.76
C HIS A 76 2.00 -5.36 17.87
N ILE A 77 2.48 -6.18 16.92
CA ILE A 77 2.41 -7.65 16.99
C ILE A 77 3.31 -8.18 18.11
N GLY A 78 4.59 -7.82 18.11
CA GLY A 78 5.57 -8.39 19.04
C GLY A 78 5.36 -8.00 20.51
N HIS A 79 4.58 -6.94 20.78
CA HIS A 79 4.25 -6.49 22.14
C HIS A 79 2.78 -6.75 22.52
N ASP A 80 2.03 -7.50 21.72
CA ASP A 80 0.64 -7.89 22.00
C ASP A 80 -0.28 -6.71 22.36
N THR A 81 -0.04 -5.55 21.74
CA THR A 81 -0.80 -4.32 22.05
C THR A 81 -2.26 -4.35 21.57
N GLY A 82 -2.62 -5.32 20.73
CA GLY A 82 -3.93 -5.41 20.08
C GLY A 82 -4.17 -4.40 18.95
N LEU A 83 -3.17 -3.56 18.62
CA LEU A 83 -3.27 -2.50 17.62
C LEU A 83 -2.76 -2.91 16.22
N ALA A 84 -2.53 -4.19 16.00
CA ALA A 84 -2.19 -4.74 14.69
C ALA A 84 -3.25 -5.74 14.25
N VAL A 85 -3.64 -5.68 12.98
CA VAL A 85 -4.54 -6.63 12.34
C VAL A 85 -3.94 -7.05 11.00
N TYR A 86 -4.13 -8.31 10.60
CA TYR A 86 -3.68 -8.80 9.31
C TYR A 86 -4.64 -9.86 8.78
N GLY A 87 -4.54 -10.13 7.48
CA GLY A 87 -5.50 -10.96 6.76
C GLY A 87 -6.68 -10.13 6.24
N GLU A 88 -7.09 -10.43 5.00
CA GLU A 88 -8.12 -9.66 4.29
C GLU A 88 -9.44 -9.53 5.05
N ARG A 89 -9.91 -10.62 5.66
CA ARG A 89 -11.22 -10.66 6.33
C ARG A 89 -11.24 -9.79 7.58
N GLU A 90 -10.23 -9.95 8.44
CA GLU A 90 -10.05 -9.26 9.70
C GLU A 90 -9.78 -7.77 9.47
N VAL A 91 -8.89 -7.45 8.51
CA VAL A 91 -8.61 -6.07 8.11
C VAL A 91 -9.86 -5.40 7.55
N ARG A 92 -10.61 -6.06 6.65
CA ARG A 92 -11.88 -5.52 6.14
C ARG A 92 -12.90 -5.28 7.24
N ARG A 93 -13.01 -6.20 8.21
CA ARG A 93 -13.91 -6.01 9.36
C ARG A 93 -13.52 -4.75 10.13
N CYS A 94 -12.23 -4.57 10.42
CA CYS A 94 -11.74 -3.39 11.12
C CYS A 94 -11.91 -2.10 10.31
N LEU A 95 -11.71 -2.14 8.99
CA LEU A 95 -11.96 -1.01 8.08
C LEU A 95 -13.43 -0.57 8.15
N LYS A 96 -14.38 -1.50 8.05
CA LYS A 96 -15.81 -1.20 8.16
C LYS A 96 -16.21 -0.61 9.52
N MET A 97 -15.45 -0.87 10.58
CA MET A 97 -15.64 -0.29 11.90
C MET A 97 -14.93 1.06 12.08
N GLY A 98 -14.17 1.52 11.08
CA GLY A 98 -13.36 2.75 11.17
C GLY A 98 -12.18 2.64 12.15
N ALA A 99 -11.78 1.41 12.50
CA ALA A 99 -10.75 1.17 13.51
C ALA A 99 -9.32 1.26 12.96
N VAL A 100 -9.15 1.19 11.63
CA VAL A 100 -7.82 1.19 10.99
C VAL A 100 -7.29 2.61 10.85
N ASP A 101 -6.05 2.83 11.27
CA ASP A 101 -5.31 4.06 11.06
C ASP A 101 -4.61 4.07 9.71
N VAL A 102 -3.82 3.01 9.49
CA VAL A 102 -3.01 2.81 8.30
C VAL A 102 -3.27 1.40 7.78
N LEU A 103 -3.75 1.32 6.54
CA LEU A 103 -3.89 0.09 5.78
C LEU A 103 -2.58 -0.15 5.01
N LEU A 104 -2.00 -1.34 5.16
CA LEU A 104 -0.78 -1.78 4.52
C LEU A 104 -1.14 -2.86 3.49
N LEU A 105 -0.90 -2.57 2.22
CA LEU A 105 -1.17 -3.49 1.11
C LEU A 105 0.13 -3.85 0.41
N SER A 106 0.37 -5.13 0.14
CA SER A 106 1.49 -5.53 -0.70
C SER A 106 1.18 -5.23 -2.16
N GLU A 107 2.15 -4.64 -2.86
CA GLU A 107 2.15 -4.52 -4.33
C GLU A 107 2.00 -5.87 -5.04
N GLY A 108 2.40 -6.96 -4.39
CA GLY A 108 2.34 -8.30 -4.96
C GLY A 108 0.99 -9.01 -4.84
N LEU A 109 -0.08 -8.34 -4.42
CA LEU A 109 -1.42 -8.90 -4.35
C LEU A 109 -2.04 -9.01 -5.76
N ASP A 110 -2.19 -10.24 -6.25
CA ASP A 110 -2.76 -10.57 -7.56
C ASP A 110 -4.16 -11.22 -7.44
N LEU A 111 -4.93 -10.78 -6.45
CA LEU A 111 -6.25 -11.32 -6.12
C LEU A 111 -7.37 -10.37 -6.54
N VAL A 112 -8.43 -10.95 -7.08
CA VAL A 112 -9.67 -10.30 -7.45
C VAL A 112 -10.75 -10.71 -6.47
N ARG A 113 -11.48 -9.74 -5.93
CA ARG A 113 -12.68 -9.96 -5.12
C ARG A 113 -13.88 -10.09 -6.05
N VAL A 114 -14.48 -11.28 -6.05
CA VAL A 114 -15.68 -11.59 -6.84
C VAL A 114 -16.87 -11.75 -5.90
N VAL A 115 -17.88 -10.90 -6.04
CA VAL A 115 -19.14 -10.99 -5.31
C VAL A 115 -20.15 -11.74 -6.17
N ILE A 116 -20.66 -12.85 -5.63
CA ILE A 116 -21.62 -13.73 -6.28
C ILE A 116 -22.97 -13.52 -5.61
N LYS A 117 -24.02 -13.32 -6.40
CA LYS A 117 -25.39 -13.15 -5.92
C LYS A 117 -26.38 -14.08 -6.59
N CYS A 118 -27.32 -14.61 -5.82
CA CYS A 118 -28.44 -15.39 -6.32
C CYS A 118 -29.64 -14.48 -6.63
N SER A 119 -30.07 -14.44 -7.89
CA SER A 119 -31.21 -13.62 -8.31
C SER A 119 -32.55 -14.06 -7.71
N ASN A 120 -32.67 -15.31 -7.23
CA ASN A 120 -33.94 -15.83 -6.69
C ASN A 120 -34.13 -15.61 -5.18
N CYS A 121 -33.07 -15.76 -4.38
CA CYS A 121 -33.19 -15.73 -2.91
C CYS A 121 -32.31 -14.69 -2.20
N GLY A 122 -31.57 -13.90 -2.97
CA GLY A 122 -30.68 -12.84 -2.46
C GLY A 122 -29.47 -13.36 -1.69
N TYR A 123 -29.09 -14.64 -1.83
CA TYR A 123 -27.84 -15.16 -1.28
C TYR A 123 -26.65 -14.40 -1.88
N GLU A 124 -25.71 -13.96 -1.05
CA GLU A 124 -24.50 -13.23 -1.44
C GLU A 124 -23.27 -13.89 -0.83
N GLU A 125 -22.23 -14.08 -1.63
CA GLU A 125 -20.96 -14.69 -1.24
C GLU A 125 -19.81 -13.96 -1.94
N ALA A 126 -18.80 -13.55 -1.18
CA ALA A 126 -17.58 -12.99 -1.75
C ALA A 126 -16.47 -14.06 -1.77
N LYS A 127 -15.75 -14.17 -2.89
CA LYS A 127 -14.56 -15.00 -3.05
C LYS A 127 -13.36 -14.15 -3.46
N LEU A 128 -12.18 -14.59 -3.04
CA LEU A 128 -10.90 -14.08 -3.53
C LEU A 128 -10.32 -15.12 -4.47
N LEU A 129 -9.97 -14.72 -5.69
CA LEU A 129 -9.48 -15.60 -6.74
C LEU A 129 -8.36 -14.90 -7.50
N LYS A 130 -7.47 -15.66 -8.12
CA LYS A 130 -6.56 -15.08 -9.12
C LYS A 130 -7.35 -14.73 -10.37
N ASP A 131 -6.88 -13.74 -11.12
CA ASP A 131 -7.56 -13.22 -12.31
C ASP A 131 -7.94 -14.33 -13.32
N HIS A 132 -7.02 -15.24 -13.60
CA HIS A 132 -7.25 -16.38 -14.50
C HIS A 132 -8.26 -17.42 -13.99
N GLU A 133 -8.59 -17.42 -12.70
CA GLU A 133 -9.59 -18.30 -12.09
C GLU A 133 -10.99 -17.69 -12.12
N VAL A 134 -11.10 -16.36 -12.25
CA VAL A 134 -12.38 -15.65 -12.30
C VAL A 134 -13.22 -16.14 -13.47
N ALA A 135 -12.63 -16.21 -14.67
CA ALA A 135 -13.33 -16.71 -15.86
C ALA A 135 -13.82 -18.16 -15.71
N LYS A 136 -13.06 -19.01 -15.00
CA LYS A 136 -13.48 -20.40 -14.72
C LYS A 136 -14.67 -20.44 -13.75
N LEU A 137 -14.64 -19.59 -12.73
CA LEU A 137 -15.73 -19.47 -11.78
C LEU A 137 -17.01 -19.01 -12.51
N GLU A 138 -16.93 -17.93 -13.28
CA GLU A 138 -18.06 -17.37 -14.04
C GLU A 138 -18.73 -18.41 -14.94
N GLY A 139 -17.95 -19.20 -15.68
CA GLY A 139 -18.47 -20.27 -16.53
C GLY A 139 -19.17 -21.40 -15.75
N SER A 140 -18.82 -21.60 -14.48
CA SER A 140 -19.40 -22.65 -13.63
C SER A 140 -20.66 -22.23 -12.85
N LEU A 141 -20.87 -20.92 -12.63
CA LEU A 141 -22.00 -20.40 -11.84
C LEU A 141 -23.39 -20.80 -12.37
N PRO A 142 -23.64 -20.84 -13.70
CA PRO A 142 -24.93 -21.27 -14.24
C PRO A 142 -25.29 -22.74 -13.95
N TYR A 143 -24.31 -23.57 -13.58
CA TYR A 143 -24.49 -24.99 -13.30
C TYR A 143 -24.43 -25.30 -11.79
N ARG A 144 -24.02 -24.34 -10.96
CA ARG A 144 -23.87 -24.53 -9.52
C ARG A 144 -25.19 -24.20 -8.81
N PRO A 145 -25.76 -25.13 -8.02
CA PRO A 145 -26.96 -24.84 -7.24
C PRO A 145 -26.63 -23.86 -6.11
N CYS A 146 -27.51 -22.89 -5.88
CA CYS A 146 -27.39 -21.96 -4.77
C CYS A 146 -27.45 -22.71 -3.44
N PRO A 147 -26.51 -22.49 -2.50
CA PRO A 147 -26.49 -23.17 -1.21
C PRO A 147 -27.70 -22.85 -0.32
N LYS A 148 -28.41 -21.75 -0.58
CA LYS A 148 -29.59 -21.32 0.19
C LYS A 148 -30.92 -21.84 -0.36
N CYS A 149 -31.09 -21.89 -1.69
CA CYS A 149 -32.39 -22.23 -2.31
C CYS A 149 -32.34 -23.35 -3.35
N GLY A 150 -31.15 -23.90 -3.64
CA GLY A 150 -30.97 -25.01 -4.58
C GLY A 150 -31.07 -24.65 -6.07
N GLN A 151 -31.48 -23.43 -6.42
CA GLN A 151 -31.60 -23.01 -7.81
C GLN A 151 -30.25 -22.60 -8.42
N THR A 152 -30.11 -22.80 -9.74
CA THR A 152 -28.91 -22.46 -10.52
C THR A 152 -28.94 -21.02 -11.06
N THR A 153 -29.30 -20.07 -10.20
CA THR A 153 -29.47 -18.64 -10.55
C THR A 153 -28.37 -17.76 -9.94
N LEU A 154 -27.18 -18.33 -9.71
CA LEU A 154 -26.01 -17.60 -9.25
C LEU A 154 -25.39 -16.81 -10.41
N ARG A 155 -25.02 -15.56 -10.15
CA ARG A 155 -24.34 -14.66 -11.10
C ARG A 155 -23.29 -13.84 -10.38
N VAL A 156 -22.27 -13.38 -11.10
CA VAL A 156 -21.36 -12.35 -10.58
C VAL A 156 -22.10 -11.03 -10.53
N GLU A 157 -22.06 -10.37 -9.37
CA GLU A 157 -22.57 -9.02 -9.16
C GLU A 157 -21.45 -7.99 -9.34
N SER A 158 -20.26 -8.27 -8.82
CA SER A 158 -19.09 -7.43 -9.01
C SER A 158 -17.79 -8.23 -9.02
N GLN A 159 -16.82 -7.69 -9.75
CA GLN A 159 -15.43 -8.13 -9.79
C GLN A 159 -14.57 -6.87 -9.65
N GLU A 160 -13.66 -6.86 -8.68
CA GLU A 160 -12.77 -5.74 -8.44
C GLU A 160 -11.44 -6.26 -7.89
N GLU A 161 -10.33 -5.63 -8.27
CA GLU A 161 -9.02 -5.99 -7.72
C GLU A 161 -9.03 -5.76 -6.20
N LEU A 162 -8.43 -6.69 -5.45
CA LEU A 162 -8.48 -6.63 -3.99
C LEU A 162 -7.81 -5.37 -3.45
N VAL A 163 -6.75 -4.90 -4.11
CA VAL A 163 -6.03 -3.67 -3.75
C VAL A 163 -6.95 -2.46 -3.91
N GLU A 164 -7.62 -2.34 -5.06
CA GLU A 164 -8.54 -1.24 -5.35
C GLU A 164 -9.75 -1.26 -4.42
N ASP A 165 -10.36 -2.42 -4.21
CA ASP A 165 -11.54 -2.55 -3.35
C ASP A 165 -11.23 -2.20 -1.88
N LEU A 166 -10.09 -2.63 -1.34
CA LEU A 166 -9.66 -2.27 0.01
C LEU A 166 -9.23 -0.81 0.11
N ALA A 167 -8.57 -0.27 -0.92
CA ALA A 167 -8.17 1.14 -0.96
C ALA A 167 -9.39 2.06 -0.95
N ARG A 168 -10.40 1.79 -1.79
CA ARG A 168 -11.66 2.53 -1.80
C ARG A 168 -12.36 2.48 -0.45
N LEU A 169 -12.48 1.28 0.15
CA LEU A 169 -13.10 1.12 1.47
C LEU A 169 -12.33 1.90 2.55
N ALA A 170 -11.00 1.94 2.46
CA ALA A 170 -10.16 2.69 3.39
C ALA A 170 -10.34 4.21 3.23
N GLU A 171 -10.38 4.72 2.00
CA GLU A 171 -10.62 6.14 1.71
C GLU A 171 -11.97 6.62 2.23
N GLU A 172 -13.04 5.85 2.01
CA GLU A 172 -14.39 6.13 2.54
C GLU A 172 -14.40 6.26 4.06
N MET A 173 -13.56 5.50 4.75
CA MET A 173 -13.45 5.46 6.21
C MET A 173 -12.36 6.39 6.76
N GLY A 174 -11.73 7.21 5.92
CA GLY A 174 -10.66 8.13 6.31
C GLY A 174 -9.40 7.42 6.83
N THR A 175 -9.13 6.22 6.32
CA THR A 175 -7.93 5.43 6.63
C THR A 175 -6.81 5.77 5.65
N ARG A 176 -5.57 5.89 6.14
CA ARG A 176 -4.41 6.11 5.27
C ARG A 176 -4.03 4.80 4.58
N VAL A 177 -3.95 4.79 3.25
CA VAL A 177 -3.55 3.61 2.47
C VAL A 177 -2.08 3.71 2.09
N GLU A 178 -1.33 2.65 2.34
CA GLU A 178 0.09 2.55 2.02
C GLU A 178 0.37 1.23 1.30
N VAL A 179 0.88 1.33 0.08
CA VAL A 179 1.29 0.19 -0.74
C VAL A 179 2.78 -0.05 -0.53
N ILE A 180 3.13 -1.25 -0.09
CA ILE A 180 4.48 -1.67 0.26
C ILE A 180 5.08 -2.50 -0.88
N SER A 181 6.25 -2.10 -1.37
CA SER A 181 6.91 -2.75 -2.49
C SER A 181 7.64 -4.04 -2.09
N LEU A 182 7.65 -5.03 -2.99
CA LEU A 182 8.40 -6.28 -2.84
C LEU A 182 9.92 -6.12 -2.96
N ALA A 183 10.40 -4.92 -3.30
CA ALA A 183 11.81 -4.60 -3.37
C ALA A 183 12.51 -4.54 -1.99
N THR A 184 11.74 -4.56 -0.90
CA THR A 184 12.24 -4.55 0.48
C THR A 184 11.97 -5.87 1.20
N GLU A 185 12.79 -6.21 2.19
CA GLU A 185 12.57 -7.39 3.05
C GLU A 185 11.22 -7.29 3.77
N GLU A 186 10.87 -6.09 4.25
CA GLU A 186 9.61 -5.82 4.91
C GLU A 186 8.40 -6.04 4.00
N GLY A 187 8.50 -5.66 2.71
CA GLY A 187 7.43 -5.89 1.74
C GLY A 187 7.26 -7.36 1.35
N GLN A 188 8.37 -8.10 1.24
CA GLN A 188 8.32 -9.56 1.06
C GLN A 188 7.66 -10.22 2.28
N MET A 189 8.04 -9.82 3.49
CA MET A 189 7.44 -10.30 4.72
C MET A 189 5.93 -10.04 4.78
N LEU A 190 5.48 -8.83 4.39
CA LEU A 190 4.06 -8.50 4.32
C LEU A 190 3.30 -9.49 3.42
N LYS A 191 3.83 -9.80 2.24
CA LYS A 191 3.21 -10.73 1.29
C LYS A 191 3.22 -12.17 1.80
N GLU A 192 4.38 -12.68 2.18
CA GLU A 192 4.58 -14.10 2.44
C GLU A 192 4.08 -14.54 3.82
N THR A 193 4.27 -13.71 4.84
CA THR A 193 3.93 -14.05 6.24
C THR A 193 2.52 -13.60 6.61
N PHE A 194 2.11 -12.41 6.16
CA PHE A 194 0.85 -11.78 6.55
C PHE A 194 -0.23 -11.83 5.45
N GLY A 195 0.05 -12.51 4.33
CA GLY A 195 -0.91 -12.67 3.23
C GLY A 195 -1.14 -11.40 2.40
N GLY A 196 -0.24 -10.42 2.51
CA GLY A 196 -0.24 -9.19 1.72
C GLY A 196 -1.19 -8.09 2.19
N VAL A 197 -2.03 -8.34 3.22
CA VAL A 197 -2.98 -7.35 3.74
C VAL A 197 -2.79 -7.22 5.25
N ALA A 198 -2.44 -6.03 5.71
CA ALA A 198 -2.26 -5.72 7.13
C ALA A 198 -2.78 -4.31 7.46
N GLY A 199 -2.96 -4.03 8.75
CA GLY A 199 -3.41 -2.74 9.23
C GLY A 199 -2.91 -2.43 10.63
N ILE A 200 -2.62 -1.16 10.86
CA ILE A 200 -2.35 -0.58 12.18
C ILE A 200 -3.64 0.07 12.64
N LEU A 201 -4.12 -0.27 13.83
CA LEU A 201 -5.39 0.22 14.37
C LEU A 201 -5.19 1.49 15.20
N ARG A 202 -6.21 2.37 15.18
CA ARG A 202 -6.33 3.54 16.06
C ARG A 202 -6.79 3.15 17.47
N PHE A 203 -7.60 2.10 17.57
CA PHE A 203 -8.14 1.55 18.80
C PHE A 203 -8.44 0.06 18.62
N VAL A 204 -8.50 -0.69 19.73
CA VAL A 204 -8.84 -2.11 19.70
C VAL A 204 -10.37 -2.25 19.58
N PRO A 205 -10.90 -2.85 18.51
CA PRO A 205 -12.34 -3.08 18.38
C PRO A 205 -12.80 -4.09 19.43
N SER A 206 -13.84 -3.73 20.17
CA SER A 206 -14.49 -4.56 21.22
C SER A 206 -15.51 -5.53 20.63
#